data_AF-A0A2G5VA63-F1
#
_entry.id   AF-A0A2G5VA63-F1
#
_cell.length_a   1.000
_cell.length_b   1.000
_cell.length_c   1.000
_cell.angle_alpha   90.00
_cell.angle_beta   90.00
_cell.angle_gamma   90.00
#
_symmetry.space_group_name_H-M   'P 1'
#
loop_
_entity.id
_entity.type
_entity.pdbx_description
1 polymer ?
#
loop_
_entity_poly.entity_id
_entity_poly.type
_entity_poly.pdbx_seq_one_letter_code
_entity_poly.pdbx_strand_id
1 'polypeptide(L)'
;MMFAVKLVLVFFAFHSQVFAEDQLFESFETVLDENKIELYNGLGMYASVTKATIDSEEPLYAAFATFPETNQTKMYNALGFYASVSKKMFEYDAKLPGANFKNYVWMNPCYRDFYASNASLVVFWLKDRVVYCQAVKSSSVRVQPSFAAEYLMRVERLGKRCPTSP
;
A
#
# COMPACT_ATOMS: atom_id res chain seq x y z
N MET A 1 -3.17 24.53 -55.49
CA MET A 1 -4.31 25.43 -55.72
C MET A 1 -5.52 24.80 -55.02
N MET A 2 -5.95 25.25 -53.82
CA MET A 2 -6.92 26.34 -53.56
C MET A 2 -8.19 26.15 -54.40
N PHE A 3 -9.44 25.97 -53.94
CA PHE A 3 -10.25 26.23 -52.73
C PHE A 3 -11.31 25.09 -52.65
N ALA A 4 -12.06 24.78 -51.58
CA ALA A 4 -13.00 25.65 -50.89
C ALA A 4 -13.53 25.02 -49.60
N VAL A 5 -13.71 25.90 -48.62
CA VAL A 5 -14.32 25.74 -47.31
C VAL A 5 -15.83 25.57 -47.46
N LYS A 6 -16.45 24.63 -46.72
CA LYS A 6 -17.86 24.74 -46.34
C LYS A 6 -18.01 24.57 -44.83
N LEU A 7 -18.03 25.74 -44.22
CA LEU A 7 -18.38 26.08 -42.86
C LEU A 7 -19.85 25.72 -42.61
N VAL A 8 -20.15 24.84 -41.66
CA VAL A 8 -21.48 24.73 -41.06
C VAL A 8 -21.34 25.12 -39.60
N LEU A 9 -21.61 26.39 -39.35
CA LEU A 9 -21.87 26.93 -38.02
C LEU A 9 -23.28 26.51 -37.62
N VAL A 10 -23.41 25.73 -36.55
CA VAL A 10 -24.64 25.74 -35.74
C VAL A 10 -24.26 26.30 -34.38
N PHE A 11 -24.55 27.58 -34.23
CA PHE A 11 -24.63 28.25 -32.94
C PHE A 11 -25.94 27.82 -32.27
N PHE A 12 -25.84 27.16 -31.11
CA PHE A 12 -26.80 27.35 -30.03
C PHE A 12 -26.02 27.63 -28.76
N ALA A 13 -26.10 28.89 -28.34
CA ALA A 13 -25.66 29.38 -27.05
C ALA A 13 -26.74 29.09 -26.01
N PHE A 14 -26.34 28.67 -24.80
CA PHE A 14 -26.80 29.10 -23.46
C PHE A 14 -26.05 28.23 -22.42
N HIS A 15 -24.85 28.64 -22.00
CA HIS A 15 -24.51 29.19 -20.66
C HIS A 15 -24.89 28.26 -19.49
N SER A 16 -23.98 27.40 -18.97
CA SER A 16 -22.92 27.63 -17.96
C SER A 16 -23.31 26.87 -16.66
N GLN A 17 -22.54 26.04 -15.95
CA GLN A 17 -21.18 25.49 -16.01
C GLN A 17 -21.24 24.18 -15.18
N VAL A 18 -20.80 23.04 -15.73
CA VAL A 18 -20.49 21.81 -14.96
C VAL A 18 -19.09 21.40 -15.40
N PHE A 19 -18.14 21.41 -14.47
CA PHE A 19 -16.72 21.18 -14.72
C PHE A 19 -16.39 19.68 -14.62
N ALA A 20 -15.67 19.24 -15.64
CA ALA A 20 -15.11 17.94 -15.99
C ALA A 20 -14.44 17.09 -14.88
N GLU A 21 -14.62 15.76 -14.96
CA GLU A 21 -13.57 14.73 -14.75
C GLU A 21 -14.14 13.33 -15.11
N ASP A 22 -14.27 12.98 -16.40
CA ASP A 22 -14.72 11.63 -16.83
C ASP A 22 -14.27 11.29 -18.27
N GLN A 23 -12.98 11.41 -18.59
CA GLN A 23 -12.42 11.08 -19.92
C GLN A 23 -11.11 10.27 -19.83
N LEU A 24 -11.12 9.10 -19.19
CA LEU A 24 -9.94 8.20 -19.23
C LEU A 24 -10.25 6.70 -19.31
N PHE A 25 -11.48 6.26 -19.60
CA PHE A 25 -11.85 4.84 -19.50
C PHE A 25 -12.26 4.11 -20.79
N GLU A 26 -12.33 4.76 -21.96
CA GLU A 26 -12.88 4.10 -23.17
C GLU A 26 -11.94 3.95 -24.37
N SER A 27 -10.62 4.11 -24.21
CA SER A 27 -9.67 3.88 -25.32
C SER A 27 -8.85 2.59 -25.22
N PHE A 28 -9.10 1.73 -24.23
CA PHE A 28 -8.18 0.61 -23.93
C PHE A 28 -8.53 -0.74 -24.59
N GLU A 29 -9.74 -0.95 -25.13
CA GLU A 29 -10.15 -2.29 -25.59
C GLU A 29 -9.98 -2.58 -27.09
N THR A 30 -9.68 -1.57 -27.92
CA THR A 30 -9.62 -1.77 -29.39
C THR A 30 -8.22 -1.97 -29.98
N VAL A 31 -7.16 -2.05 -29.14
CA VAL A 31 -5.77 -2.27 -29.60
C VAL A 31 -5.24 -3.65 -29.19
N LEU A 32 -6.11 -4.66 -29.10
CA LEU A 32 -5.76 -5.99 -28.56
C LEU A 32 -5.54 -7.11 -29.59
N ASP A 33 -5.74 -6.90 -30.90
CA ASP A 33 -5.65 -8.02 -31.86
C ASP A 33 -4.33 -8.09 -32.65
N GLU A 34 -3.62 -6.99 -32.89
CA GLU A 34 -2.44 -7.00 -33.78
C GLU A 34 -1.08 -7.17 -33.06
N ASN A 35 -1.02 -7.05 -31.72
CA ASN A 35 0.24 -7.05 -30.95
C ASN A 35 0.60 -8.38 -30.25
N LYS A 36 -0.07 -9.48 -30.61
CA LYS A 36 0.04 -10.77 -29.88
C LYS A 36 1.36 -11.51 -30.10
N ILE A 37 2.18 -11.10 -31.07
CA ILE A 37 3.43 -11.80 -31.44
C ILE A 37 4.67 -11.15 -30.79
N GLU A 38 4.65 -9.85 -30.45
CA GLU A 38 5.79 -9.20 -29.78
C GLU A 38 5.78 -9.32 -28.25
N LEU A 39 4.65 -9.71 -27.64
CA LEU A 39 4.54 -9.83 -26.18
C LEU A 39 5.46 -10.91 -25.59
N TYR A 40 5.76 -12.00 -26.31
CA TYR A 40 6.54 -13.12 -25.74
C TYR A 40 8.00 -12.78 -25.43
N ASN A 41 8.57 -11.75 -26.07
CA ASN A 41 9.95 -11.33 -25.82
C ASN A 41 10.06 -10.18 -24.81
N GLY A 42 9.01 -9.37 -24.63
CA GLY A 42 8.94 -8.34 -23.59
C GLY A 42 8.64 -8.90 -22.19
N LEU A 43 8.00 -10.07 -22.12
CA LEU A 43 7.56 -10.70 -20.86
C LEU A 43 8.66 -11.16 -19.90
N GLY A 44 9.87 -11.39 -20.41
CA GLY A 44 11.04 -11.66 -19.56
C GLY A 44 11.62 -10.40 -18.89
N MET A 45 11.49 -9.23 -19.52
CA MET A 45 12.20 -8.01 -19.10
C MET A 45 11.44 -7.22 -18.03
N TYR A 46 10.12 -7.07 -18.13
CA TYR A 46 9.37 -6.37 -17.07
C TYR A 46 9.16 -7.26 -15.82
N ALA A 47 9.14 -8.59 -15.96
CA ALA A 47 9.09 -9.51 -14.81
C ALA A 47 10.42 -9.52 -14.04
N SER A 48 11.54 -9.31 -14.73
CA SER A 48 12.85 -9.13 -14.10
C SER A 48 13.06 -7.72 -13.55
N VAL A 49 12.52 -6.68 -14.18
CA VAL A 49 12.56 -5.29 -13.66
C VAL A 49 11.75 -5.14 -12.38
N THR A 50 10.57 -5.77 -12.27
CA THR A 50 9.76 -5.74 -11.03
C THR A 50 10.43 -6.51 -9.88
N LYS A 51 11.08 -7.64 -10.17
CA LYS A 51 11.86 -8.38 -9.17
C LYS A 51 13.12 -7.62 -8.73
N ALA A 52 13.85 -7.01 -9.67
CA ALA A 52 15.08 -6.27 -9.41
C ALA A 52 14.84 -4.92 -8.69
N THR A 53 13.68 -4.29 -8.88
CA THR A 53 13.34 -3.05 -8.17
C THR A 53 12.88 -3.30 -6.73
N ILE A 54 12.25 -4.44 -6.43
CA ILE A 54 11.90 -4.84 -5.06
C ILE A 54 13.15 -5.22 -4.25
N ASP A 55 14.16 -5.83 -4.87
CA ASP A 55 15.43 -6.16 -4.20
C ASP A 55 16.35 -4.93 -3.99
N SER A 56 16.03 -3.78 -4.58
CA SER A 56 16.79 -2.52 -4.47
C SER A 56 16.14 -1.49 -3.53
N GLU A 57 14.94 -1.76 -3.03
CA GLU A 57 14.25 -0.85 -2.11
C GLU A 57 14.89 -0.88 -0.72
N GLU A 58 15.32 0.29 -0.22
CA GLU A 58 15.88 0.38 1.13
C GLU A 58 14.80 0.03 2.18
N PRO A 59 15.08 -0.90 3.11
CA PRO A 59 14.11 -1.26 4.14
C PRO A 59 13.95 -0.12 5.15
N LEU A 60 12.75 0.46 5.23
CA LEU A 60 12.40 1.49 6.22
C LEU A 60 12.41 0.94 7.66
N TYR A 61 12.40 -0.38 7.79
CA TYR A 61 12.51 -1.16 9.02
C TYR A 61 13.53 -0.64 10.04
N ALA A 62 14.66 -0.09 9.59
CA ALA A 62 15.72 0.42 10.47
C ALA A 62 15.29 1.65 11.30
N ALA A 63 14.32 2.44 10.82
CA ALA A 63 13.80 3.62 11.51
C ALA A 63 12.73 3.30 12.58
N PHE A 64 12.32 2.03 12.67
CA PHE A 64 11.27 1.57 13.56
C PHE A 64 11.83 0.61 14.61
N ALA A 65 11.42 0.80 15.86
CA ALA A 65 11.75 -0.09 16.97
C ALA A 65 10.51 -0.81 17.47
N THR A 66 10.69 -2.05 17.96
CA THR A 66 9.64 -2.77 18.67
C THR A 66 9.24 -1.99 19.92
N PHE A 67 7.93 -1.87 20.14
CA PHE A 67 7.39 -1.21 21.33
C PHE A 67 7.85 -1.97 22.58
N PRO A 68 8.35 -1.28 23.63
CA PRO A 68 9.01 -1.93 24.77
C PRO A 68 8.00 -2.47 25.78
N GLU A 69 7.04 -3.28 25.33
CA GLU A 69 6.11 -4.04 26.18
C GLU A 69 6.21 -5.51 25.79
N THR A 70 6.72 -6.33 26.70
CA THR A 70 6.94 -7.77 26.46
C THR A 70 5.69 -8.59 26.77
N ASN A 71 4.75 -8.06 27.54
CA ASN A 71 3.52 -8.75 27.87
C ASN A 71 2.44 -8.47 26.79
N GLN A 72 2.12 -9.51 26.01
CA GLN A 72 1.13 -9.43 24.93
C GLN A 72 -0.25 -8.94 25.40
N THR A 73 -0.71 -9.35 26.58
CA THR A 73 -2.01 -8.92 27.12
C THR A 73 -2.02 -7.44 27.49
N LYS A 74 -0.94 -6.94 28.11
CA LYS A 74 -0.79 -5.51 28.40
C LYS A 74 -0.73 -4.69 27.12
N MET A 75 0.08 -5.13 26.14
CA MET A 75 0.16 -4.47 24.83
C MET A 75 -1.21 -4.44 24.14
N TYR A 76 -1.93 -5.56 24.13
CA TYR A 76 -3.26 -5.64 23.52
C TYR A 76 -4.28 -4.72 24.20
N ASN A 77 -4.29 -4.68 25.53
CA ASN A 77 -5.15 -3.76 26.28
C ASN A 77 -4.80 -2.29 25.99
N ALA A 78 -3.51 -1.97 25.86
CA ALA A 78 -3.05 -0.64 25.47
C ALA A 78 -3.48 -0.27 24.04
N LEU A 79 -3.44 -1.23 23.10
CA LEU A 79 -3.95 -1.06 21.73
C LEU A 79 -5.44 -0.70 21.69
N GLY A 80 -6.19 -1.01 22.75
CA GLY A 80 -7.56 -0.52 22.92
C GLY A 80 -7.70 1.00 22.94
N PHE A 81 -6.62 1.76 23.10
CA PHE A 81 -6.60 3.22 23.00
C PHE A 81 -5.96 3.73 21.71
N TYR A 82 -5.85 2.88 20.68
CA TYR A 82 -5.31 3.25 19.38
C TYR A 82 -6.27 2.85 18.26
N ALA A 83 -6.77 3.83 17.52
CA ALA A 83 -7.65 3.62 16.38
C ALA A 83 -6.83 3.41 15.10
N SER A 84 -7.30 2.52 14.23
CA SER A 84 -6.71 2.35 12.89
C SER A 84 -6.92 3.61 12.07
N VAL A 85 -5.84 4.10 11.46
CA VAL A 85 -5.86 5.23 10.52
C VAL A 85 -5.53 4.80 9.10
N SER A 86 -5.15 3.53 8.92
CA SER A 86 -4.94 2.95 7.61
C SER A 86 -6.24 2.97 6.80
N LYS A 87 -6.17 3.49 5.57
CA LYS A 87 -7.30 3.44 4.62
C LYS A 87 -7.68 2.01 4.26
N LYS A 88 -6.69 1.12 4.18
CA LYS A 88 -6.84 -0.31 3.92
C LYS A 88 -5.80 -1.06 4.72
N MET A 89 -6.20 -2.19 5.31
CA MET A 89 -5.26 -3.09 5.98
C MET A 89 -4.38 -3.77 4.93
N PHE A 90 -3.06 -3.69 5.09
CA PHE A 90 -2.13 -4.33 4.18
C PHE A 90 -1.93 -5.78 4.60
N GLU A 91 -1.85 -6.67 3.61
CA GLU A 91 -1.76 -8.11 3.80
C GLU A 91 -0.54 -8.63 3.06
N TYR A 92 0.19 -9.52 3.71
CA TYR A 92 1.35 -10.19 3.14
C TYR A 92 1.26 -11.69 3.43
N ASP A 93 1.00 -12.47 2.39
CA ASP A 93 0.89 -13.93 2.50
C ASP A 93 2.26 -14.59 2.27
N ALA A 94 2.68 -15.35 3.30
CA ALA A 94 3.89 -16.14 3.30
C ALA A 94 3.98 -17.21 2.21
N LYS A 95 2.84 -17.62 1.65
CA LYS A 95 2.75 -18.70 0.66
C LYS A 95 2.89 -18.20 -0.78
N LEU A 96 2.85 -16.90 -1.01
CA LEU A 96 2.94 -16.36 -2.36
C LEU A 96 4.36 -16.60 -2.93
N PRO A 97 4.48 -17.02 -4.20
CA PRO A 97 5.78 -17.14 -4.85
C PRO A 97 6.53 -15.80 -4.81
N GLY A 98 7.70 -15.77 -4.17
CA GLY A 98 8.49 -14.54 -3.97
C GLY A 98 8.32 -13.89 -2.59
N ALA A 99 7.47 -14.43 -1.71
CA ALA A 99 7.41 -13.99 -0.33
C ALA A 99 8.73 -14.30 0.39
N ASN A 100 9.39 -13.27 0.92
CA ASN A 100 10.70 -13.39 1.55
C ASN A 100 10.73 -12.61 2.87
N PHE A 101 10.48 -13.28 3.98
CA PHE A 101 10.60 -12.68 5.30
C PHE A 101 12.05 -12.38 5.72
N LYS A 102 13.06 -12.80 4.93
CA LYS A 102 14.47 -12.50 5.21
C LYS A 102 14.85 -11.07 4.80
N ASN A 103 14.17 -10.49 3.80
CA ASN A 103 14.29 -9.07 3.53
C ASN A 103 13.21 -8.34 4.35
N TYR A 104 13.49 -7.13 4.84
CA TYR A 104 12.51 -6.37 5.63
C TYR A 104 11.64 -5.45 4.75
N VAL A 105 11.81 -5.52 3.43
CA VAL A 105 11.13 -4.68 2.43
C VAL A 105 9.63 -4.92 2.43
N TRP A 106 9.17 -6.14 2.73
CA TRP A 106 7.73 -6.45 2.80
C TRP A 106 6.97 -5.61 3.84
N MET A 107 7.66 -5.03 4.83
CA MET A 107 7.05 -4.14 5.83
C MET A 107 6.92 -2.68 5.33
N ASN A 108 7.60 -2.31 4.26
CA ASN A 108 7.66 -0.93 3.78
C ASN A 108 6.28 -0.32 3.46
N PRO A 109 5.32 -1.04 2.84
CA PRO A 109 3.97 -0.50 2.64
C PRO A 109 3.31 -0.04 3.95
N CYS A 110 3.48 -0.79 5.04
CA CYS A 110 2.97 -0.44 6.37
C CYS A 110 3.63 0.83 6.92
N TYR A 111 4.95 0.95 6.75
CA TYR A 111 5.71 2.11 7.22
C TYR A 111 5.40 3.38 6.40
N ARG A 112 5.19 3.25 5.09
CA ARG A 112 4.74 4.37 4.25
C ARG A 112 3.36 4.86 4.68
N ASP A 113 2.43 3.95 4.97
CA ASP A 113 1.11 4.31 5.47
C ASP A 113 1.19 4.99 6.86
N PHE A 114 2.09 4.53 7.72
CA PHE A 114 2.39 5.19 9.00
C PHE A 114 2.79 6.66 8.82
N TYR A 115 3.71 6.94 7.89
CA TYR A 115 4.15 8.30 7.60
C TYR A 115 3.03 9.12 6.95
N ALA A 116 2.30 8.55 5.99
CA ALA A 116 1.22 9.22 5.27
C ALA A 116 0.03 9.59 6.17
N SER A 117 -0.26 8.75 7.17
CA SER A 117 -1.42 8.89 8.05
C SER A 117 -1.09 9.58 9.39
N ASN A 118 0.15 10.04 9.59
CA ASN A 118 0.63 10.63 10.83
C ASN A 118 0.24 9.79 12.06
N ALA A 119 0.54 8.49 11.96
CA ALA A 119 0.21 7.49 12.96
C ALA A 119 1.22 7.50 14.12
N SER A 120 0.84 6.83 15.21
CA SER A 120 1.68 6.71 16.41
C SER A 120 2.39 5.36 16.50
N LEU A 121 1.74 4.30 16.01
CA LEU A 121 2.28 2.93 16.02
C LEU A 121 1.97 2.23 14.69
N VAL A 122 2.76 1.20 14.37
CA VAL A 122 2.43 0.18 13.37
C VAL A 122 2.16 -1.12 14.10
N VAL A 123 1.01 -1.72 13.84
CA VAL A 123 0.61 -2.99 14.45
C VAL A 123 0.65 -4.07 13.38
N PHE A 124 1.32 -5.17 13.70
CA PHE A 124 1.38 -6.35 12.86
C PHE A 124 0.65 -7.50 13.53
N TRP A 125 -0.20 -8.16 12.75
CA TRP A 125 -0.98 -9.31 13.14
C TRP A 125 -0.58 -10.51 12.29
N LEU A 126 -0.56 -11.70 12.87
CA LEU A 126 -0.35 -12.95 12.14
C LEU A 126 -1.58 -13.83 12.32
N LYS A 127 -2.34 -13.99 11.25
CA LYS A 127 -3.54 -14.83 11.23
C LYS A 127 -3.51 -15.73 10.01
N ASP A 128 -3.73 -17.02 10.21
CA ASP A 128 -3.78 -18.01 9.12
C ASP A 128 -2.53 -18.04 8.20
N ARG A 129 -1.36 -17.70 8.77
CA ARG A 129 -0.05 -17.52 8.08
C ARG A 129 0.02 -16.31 7.13
N VAL A 130 -0.96 -15.43 7.18
CA VAL A 130 -0.93 -14.12 6.53
C VAL A 130 -0.58 -13.07 7.58
N VAL A 131 0.41 -12.23 7.25
CA VAL A 131 0.75 -11.07 8.06
C VAL A 131 -0.09 -9.89 7.62
N TYR A 132 -0.87 -9.36 8.55
CA TYR A 132 -1.61 -8.13 8.35
C TYR A 132 -0.90 -7.00 9.06
N CYS A 133 -0.91 -5.80 8.49
CA CYS A 133 -0.41 -4.63 9.18
C CYS A 133 -1.32 -3.42 9.01
N GLN A 134 -1.27 -2.54 10.00
CA GLN A 134 -1.99 -1.28 9.99
C GLN A 134 -1.25 -0.24 10.82
N ALA A 135 -1.35 1.01 10.40
CA ALA A 135 -0.95 2.17 11.14
C ALA A 135 -2.09 2.61 12.07
N VAL A 136 -1.77 2.88 13.33
CA VAL A 136 -2.75 3.26 14.36
C VAL A 136 -2.32 4.55 15.07
N LYS A 137 -3.32 5.33 15.49
CA LYS A 137 -3.12 6.61 16.19
C LYS A 137 -3.83 6.60 17.53
N SER A 138 -3.29 7.31 18.51
CA SER A 138 -3.92 7.43 19.82
C SER A 138 -5.36 7.95 19.72
N SER A 139 -6.23 7.33 20.50
CA SER A 139 -7.65 7.64 20.61
C SER A 139 -7.98 7.94 22.07
N SER A 140 -8.83 8.94 22.31
CA SER A 140 -9.38 9.25 23.64
C SER A 140 -10.47 8.26 24.06
N VAL A 141 -11.04 7.53 23.10
CA VAL A 141 -12.08 6.52 23.33
C VAL A 141 -11.51 5.13 23.12
N ARG A 142 -11.94 4.20 23.96
CA ARG A 142 -11.56 2.79 23.81
C ARG A 142 -12.18 2.23 22.53
N VAL A 143 -11.33 1.67 21.68
CA VAL A 143 -11.67 1.02 20.41
C VAL A 143 -11.33 -0.46 20.48
N GLN A 144 -12.06 -1.28 19.73
CA GLN A 144 -11.76 -2.69 19.58
C GLN A 144 -10.62 -2.87 18.56
N PRO A 145 -9.50 -3.51 18.92
CA PRO A 145 -8.47 -3.83 17.94
C PRO A 145 -8.98 -4.76 16.83
N SER A 146 -8.40 -4.65 15.63
CA SER A 146 -8.85 -5.33 14.40
C SER A 146 -8.87 -6.86 14.50
N PHE A 147 -8.01 -7.45 15.34
CA PHE A 147 -7.95 -8.87 15.58
C PHE A 147 -7.92 -9.18 17.09
N ALA A 148 -8.17 -10.44 17.45
CA ALA A 148 -8.01 -10.94 18.81
C ALA A 148 -6.55 -10.91 19.27
N ALA A 149 -6.33 -10.92 20.58
CA ALA A 149 -5.00 -10.80 21.18
C ALA A 149 -4.02 -11.89 20.73
N GLU A 150 -4.51 -13.11 20.48
CA GLU A 150 -3.72 -14.26 20.03
C GLU A 150 -3.02 -14.03 18.69
N TYR A 151 -3.57 -13.17 17.82
CA TYR A 151 -2.98 -12.85 16.52
C TYR A 151 -1.99 -11.68 16.59
N LEU A 152 -1.80 -11.05 17.75
CA LEU A 152 -0.87 -9.93 17.89
C LEU A 152 0.56 -10.43 17.77
N MET A 153 1.21 -10.11 16.65
CA MET A 153 2.58 -10.54 16.37
C MET A 153 3.60 -9.55 16.93
N ARG A 154 3.44 -8.25 16.61
CA ARG A 154 4.32 -7.20 17.13
C ARG A 154 3.71 -5.82 16.94
N VAL A 155 4.21 -4.88 17.73
CA VAL A 155 3.88 -3.45 17.61
C VAL A 155 5.18 -2.68 17.51
N GLU A 156 5.20 -1.70 16.62
CA GLU A 156 6.38 -0.89 16.33
C GLU A 156 6.07 0.59 16.41
N ARG A 157 7.10 1.37 16.73
CA ARG A 157 7.07 2.83 16.79
C ARG A 157 8.33 3.37 16.15
N LEU A 158 8.33 4.67 15.81
CA LEU A 158 9.58 5.34 15.45
C LEU A 158 10.60 5.20 16.58
N GLY A 159 11.82 4.85 16.22
CA GLY A 159 12.90 4.68 17.17
C GLY A 159 14.05 3.88 16.59
N LYS A 160 15.23 4.02 17.20
CA LYS A 160 16.38 3.20 16.85
C LYS A 160 16.15 1.79 17.35
N ARG A 161 16.29 0.79 16.46
CA ARG A 161 16.35 -0.62 16.90
C ARG A 161 17.54 -0.82 17.82
N CYS A 162 17.37 -1.66 18.83
CA CYS A 162 18.52 -2.19 19.55
C CYS A 162 19.41 -2.93 18.53
N PRO A 163 20.74 -2.74 18.59
CA PRO A 163 21.65 -3.50 17.74
C PRO A 163 21.41 -4.99 18.00
N THR A 164 21.33 -5.79 16.93
CA THR A 164 21.49 -7.24 17.05
C THR A 164 22.87 -7.47 17.63
N SER A 165 22.96 -8.09 18.81
CA SER A 165 24.24 -8.45 19.42
C SER A 165 25.09 -9.23 18.41
N PRO A 166 26.41 -8.96 18.33
CA PRO A 166 27.31 -9.69 17.45
C PRO A 166 27.35 -11.20 17.75
#